data_AF-A0A183D067-F1
#
_entry.id   AF-A0A183D067-F1
#
_cell.length_a   1.000
_cell.length_b   1.000
_cell.length_c   1.000
_cell.angle_alpha   90.00
_cell.angle_beta   90.00
_cell.angle_gamma   90.00
#
_symmetry.space_group_name_H-M   'P 1'
#
loop_
_entity.id
_entity.type
_entity.pdbx_description
1 polymer ?
#
loop_
_entity_poly.entity_id
_entity_poly.type
_entity_poly.pdbx_seq_one_letter_code
_entity_poly.pdbx_strand_id
1 'polypeptide(L)'
;MIEKVSDGLLVGDASSVLDETRLQRFTDLQITHVLTVAAAGIPEEKRVPGVRYMFIFALDLPTQDMFADNALGMRTTEAGMSRSIFVIAAYLMKRFRWTAKKALQHIQQIRPVAQPNDGFLQQLHIFENANYEANIECIMRHPLYKRWLLSSSSADTG
;
A
#
# COMPACT_ATOMS: atom_id res chain seq x y z
N MET A 1 -5.96 9.08 -12.23
CA MET A 1 -4.72 9.11 -13.08
C MET A 1 -3.76 8.00 -12.63
N ILE A 2 -3.06 7.33 -13.56
CA ILE A 2 -1.98 6.37 -13.24
C ILE A 2 -0.63 7.07 -13.40
N GLU A 3 0.22 6.97 -12.38
CA GLU A 3 1.54 7.61 -12.32
C GLU A 3 2.63 6.56 -12.11
N LYS A 4 3.80 6.77 -12.71
CA LYS A 4 4.95 5.87 -12.58
C LYS A 4 5.81 6.26 -11.38
N VAL A 5 5.88 5.38 -10.39
CA VAL A 5 6.69 5.59 -9.17
C VAL A 5 8.15 5.14 -9.37
N SER A 6 8.34 4.01 -10.06
CA SER A 6 9.65 3.49 -10.47
C SER A 6 9.47 2.51 -11.64
N ASP A 7 10.56 1.99 -12.21
CA ASP A 7 10.47 1.00 -13.29
C ASP A 7 9.68 -0.23 -12.86
N GLY A 8 8.59 -0.50 -13.58
CA GLY A 8 7.66 -1.58 -13.29
C GLY A 8 6.74 -1.35 -12.09
N LEU A 9 6.70 -0.13 -11.53
CA LEU A 9 5.80 0.24 -10.42
C LEU A 9 4.99 1.48 -10.74
N LEU A 10 3.68 1.29 -10.82
CA LEU A 10 2.69 2.33 -11.11
C LEU A 10 1.74 2.48 -9.91
N VAL A 11 1.17 3.66 -9.73
CA VAL A 11 0.13 3.95 -8.73
C VAL A 11 -1.06 4.61 -9.40
N GLY A 12 -2.28 4.23 -9.02
CA GLY A 12 -3.50 4.77 -9.58
C GLY A 12 -4.65 4.84 -8.56
N ASP A 13 -5.70 5.55 -8.94
CA ASP A 13 -6.98 5.59 -8.24
C ASP A 13 -7.97 4.56 -8.84
N ALA A 14 -9.07 4.34 -8.13
CA ALA A 14 -10.12 3.42 -8.54
C ALA A 14 -10.72 3.81 -9.91
N SER A 15 -10.88 5.11 -10.18
CA SER A 15 -11.43 5.55 -11.47
C SER A 15 -10.54 5.15 -12.64
N SER A 16 -9.22 5.19 -12.49
CA SER A 16 -8.26 4.79 -13.54
C SER A 16 -8.29 3.30 -13.91
N VAL A 17 -8.88 2.46 -13.06
CA VAL A 17 -9.04 1.02 -13.32
C VAL A 17 -10.50 0.64 -13.59
N LEU A 18 -11.45 1.52 -13.27
CA LEU A 18 -12.88 1.28 -13.47
C LEU A 18 -13.48 1.99 -14.69
N ASP A 19 -12.79 2.97 -15.27
CA ASP A 19 -13.23 3.68 -16.47
C ASP A 19 -13.19 2.85 -17.78
N GLU A 20 -13.81 3.38 -18.84
CA GLU A 20 -13.91 2.73 -20.15
C GLU A 20 -12.57 2.67 -20.90
N THR A 21 -11.67 3.61 -20.61
CA THR A 21 -10.36 3.71 -21.27
C THR A 21 -9.31 2.76 -20.66
N ARG A 22 -9.66 1.98 -19.62
CA ARG A 22 -8.74 1.06 -18.93
C ARG A 22 -8.02 0.10 -19.87
N LEU A 23 -8.70 -0.41 -20.91
CA LEU A 23 -8.15 -1.44 -21.80
C LEU A 23 -6.97 -0.90 -22.58
N GLN A 24 -7.16 0.28 -23.19
CA GLN A 24 -6.11 1.00 -23.90
C GLN A 24 -4.97 1.36 -22.95
N ARG A 25 -5.31 1.94 -21.79
CA ARG A 25 -4.33 2.37 -20.79
C ARG A 25 -3.45 1.22 -20.29
N PHE A 26 -4.03 0.06 -20.02
CA PHE A 26 -3.29 -1.11 -19.55
C PHE A 26 -2.35 -1.64 -20.62
N THR A 27 -2.77 -1.57 -21.89
CA THR A 27 -1.94 -1.95 -23.03
C THR A 27 -0.76 -0.99 -23.19
N ASP A 28 -1.02 0.31 -23.21
CA ASP A 28 0.00 1.35 -23.39
C ASP A 28 1.05 1.35 -22.27
N LEU A 29 0.60 1.10 -21.04
CA LEU A 29 1.46 1.04 -19.85
C LEU A 29 2.02 -0.37 -19.59
N GLN A 30 1.71 -1.36 -20.46
CA GLN A 30 2.13 -2.76 -20.35
C GLN A 30 1.83 -3.35 -18.96
N ILE A 31 0.66 -3.04 -18.40
CA ILE A 31 0.21 -3.51 -17.09
C ILE A 31 -0.15 -4.98 -17.22
N THR A 32 0.56 -5.83 -16.47
CA THR A 32 0.31 -7.29 -16.40
C THR A 32 -0.22 -7.74 -15.05
N HIS A 33 -0.15 -6.87 -14.04
CA HIS A 33 -0.57 -7.14 -12.66
C HIS A 33 -1.23 -5.92 -12.05
N VAL A 34 -2.30 -6.14 -11.30
CA VAL A 34 -2.97 -5.14 -10.46
C VAL A 34 -3.17 -5.74 -9.08
N LEU A 35 -2.83 -5.02 -8.02
CA LEU A 35 -3.43 -5.25 -6.71
C LEU A 35 -4.41 -4.11 -6.40
N THR A 36 -5.45 -4.47 -5.67
CA THR A 36 -6.32 -3.52 -5.02
C THR A 36 -6.16 -3.66 -3.49
N VAL A 37 -5.88 -2.55 -2.77
CA VAL A 37 -6.00 -2.45 -1.29
C VAL A 37 -7.05 -1.41 -1.04
N ALA A 38 -8.23 -1.88 -0.73
CA ALA A 38 -9.39 -1.04 -0.54
C ALA A 38 -10.44 -1.83 0.24
N ALA A 39 -11.58 -1.20 0.51
CA ALA A 39 -12.74 -1.88 1.07
C ALA A 39 -13.43 -2.81 0.04
N ALA A 40 -13.16 -2.64 -1.25
CA ALA A 40 -13.71 -3.45 -2.33
C ALA A 40 -12.65 -3.71 -3.41
N GLY A 41 -12.65 -4.90 -4.00
CA GLY A 41 -11.81 -5.25 -5.13
C GLY A 41 -12.42 -4.86 -6.47
N ILE A 42 -11.64 -4.96 -7.55
CA ILE A 42 -12.13 -4.76 -8.92
C ILE A 42 -13.13 -5.89 -9.27
N PRO A 43 -14.38 -5.56 -9.64
CA PRO A 43 -15.37 -6.53 -10.11
C PRO A 43 -14.85 -7.32 -11.32
N GLU A 44 -15.21 -8.60 -11.43
CA GLU A 44 -14.66 -9.48 -12.47
C GLU A 44 -14.96 -8.99 -13.88
N GLU A 45 -16.14 -8.44 -14.10
CA GLU A 45 -16.60 -7.85 -15.36
C GLU A 45 -15.83 -6.58 -15.76
N LYS A 46 -15.10 -5.97 -14.81
CA LYS A 46 -14.23 -4.82 -15.05
C LYS A 46 -12.76 -5.22 -15.23
N ARG A 47 -12.41 -6.51 -15.08
CA ARG A 47 -11.02 -6.99 -15.23
C ARG A 47 -10.63 -7.09 -16.70
N VAL A 48 -9.37 -6.75 -16.98
CA VAL A 48 -8.75 -6.84 -18.29
C VAL A 48 -8.23 -8.27 -18.52
N PRO A 49 -8.59 -8.94 -19.62
CA PRO A 49 -8.07 -10.26 -19.94
C PRO A 49 -6.54 -10.30 -19.99
N GLY A 50 -5.94 -11.38 -19.47
CA GLY A 50 -4.47 -11.55 -19.43
C GLY A 50 -3.76 -10.79 -18.30
N VAL A 51 -4.48 -9.98 -17.52
CA VAL A 51 -3.93 -9.27 -16.36
C VAL A 51 -4.22 -10.04 -15.08
N ARG A 52 -3.22 -10.16 -14.21
CA ARG A 52 -3.37 -10.81 -12.91
C ARG A 52 -3.88 -9.81 -11.87
N TYR A 53 -4.97 -10.15 -11.20
CA TYR A 53 -5.59 -9.34 -10.16
C TYR A 53 -5.36 -9.96 -8.79
N MET A 54 -4.93 -9.13 -7.85
CA MET A 54 -4.80 -9.46 -6.44
C MET A 54 -5.68 -8.48 -5.65
N PHE A 55 -6.14 -8.88 -4.47
CA PHE A 55 -6.91 -8.00 -3.59
C PHE A 55 -6.49 -8.23 -2.14
N ILE A 56 -6.31 -7.14 -1.40
CA ILE A 56 -6.13 -7.12 0.04
C ILE A 56 -7.21 -6.19 0.58
N PHE A 57 -8.05 -6.70 1.48
CA PHE A 57 -9.00 -5.86 2.17
C PHE A 57 -8.25 -5.00 3.20
N ALA A 58 -8.39 -3.67 3.11
CA ALA A 58 -7.95 -2.78 4.18
C ALA A 58 -8.75 -1.48 4.18
N LEU A 59 -9.10 -1.01 5.37
CA LEU A 59 -9.73 0.28 5.59
C LEU A 59 -8.66 1.38 5.71
N ASP A 60 -9.03 2.62 5.41
CA ASP A 60 -8.14 3.77 5.58
C ASP A 60 -8.28 4.35 6.99
N LEU A 61 -7.97 3.52 7.98
CA LEU A 61 -8.06 3.88 9.40
C LEU A 61 -6.67 3.88 10.02
N PRO A 62 -6.35 4.80 10.94
CA PRO A 62 -5.10 4.76 11.69
C PRO A 62 -4.91 3.46 12.50
N THR A 63 -6.00 2.79 12.85
CA THR A 63 -6.02 1.52 13.59
C THR A 63 -5.91 0.29 12.68
N GLN A 64 -6.03 0.43 11.36
CA GLN A 64 -5.89 -0.68 10.41
C GLN A 64 -4.48 -1.25 10.48
N ASP A 65 -4.36 -2.49 10.95
CA ASP A 65 -3.09 -3.21 10.98
C ASP A 65 -2.76 -3.81 9.60
N MET A 66 -1.66 -3.37 9.00
CA MET A 66 -1.18 -3.86 7.72
C MET A 66 -0.19 -5.04 7.86
N PHE A 67 0.19 -5.41 9.08
CA PHE A 67 1.03 -6.57 9.39
C PHE A 67 0.21 -7.83 9.69
N ALA A 68 -0.90 -7.69 10.42
CA ALA A 68 -1.67 -8.80 10.97
C ALA A 68 -2.25 -9.77 9.92
N ASP A 69 -2.62 -9.28 8.74
CA ASP A 69 -3.34 -10.07 7.72
C ASP A 69 -2.45 -10.73 6.66
N ASN A 70 -1.15 -10.95 6.95
CA ASN A 70 -0.15 -11.36 5.93
C ASN A 70 -0.09 -10.40 4.72
N ALA A 71 -0.60 -9.17 4.86
CA ALA A 71 -0.75 -8.19 3.78
C ALA A 71 0.57 -7.66 3.21
N LEU A 72 1.71 -7.99 3.84
CA LEU A 72 3.05 -7.63 3.36
C LEU A 72 3.71 -8.68 2.45
N GLY A 73 2.97 -9.73 2.06
CA GLY A 73 3.25 -10.47 0.82
C GLY A 73 2.99 -9.59 -0.40
N MET A 74 3.91 -8.65 -0.66
CA MET A 74 3.86 -7.56 -1.67
C MET A 74 2.97 -7.78 -2.90
N ARG A 75 2.22 -6.70 -3.24
CA ARG A 75 2.06 -6.04 -4.57
C ARG A 75 0.75 -5.29 -4.56
N THR A 76 0.68 -4.01 -5.02
CA THR A 76 -0.10 -2.72 -4.78
C THR A 76 -1.49 -2.40 -5.41
N THR A 77 -2.14 -1.26 -5.07
CA THR A 77 -3.46 -1.04 -4.41
C THR A 77 -4.33 0.01 -5.15
N GLU A 78 -5.61 0.23 -4.77
CA GLU A 78 -6.42 1.39 -5.20
C GLU A 78 -6.55 2.48 -4.12
N ALA A 79 -6.99 3.65 -4.56
CA ALA A 79 -7.18 4.93 -3.85
C ALA A 79 -5.98 5.88 -3.72
N GLY A 80 -4.79 5.51 -4.19
CA GLY A 80 -3.63 6.39 -4.47
C GLY A 80 -3.15 7.38 -3.38
N MET A 81 -3.74 7.46 -2.19
CA MET A 81 -3.45 8.55 -1.23
C MET A 81 -2.82 8.05 0.07
N SER A 82 -3.34 6.96 0.64
CA SER A 82 -2.92 6.49 1.97
C SER A 82 -2.51 5.01 1.96
N ARG A 83 -3.46 4.08 1.75
CA ARG A 83 -3.21 2.62 1.71
C ARG A 83 -2.19 2.18 0.64
N SER A 84 -2.29 2.70 -0.59
CA SER A 84 -1.32 2.42 -1.66
C SER A 84 0.05 2.95 -1.36
N ILE A 85 0.08 4.14 -0.80
CA ILE A 85 1.30 4.84 -0.48
C ILE A 85 2.05 4.10 0.63
N PHE A 86 1.34 3.53 1.61
CA PHE A 86 1.95 2.62 2.58
C PHE A 86 2.62 1.42 1.91
N VAL A 87 1.92 0.68 1.04
CA VAL A 87 2.48 -0.53 0.39
C VAL A 87 3.64 -0.18 -0.54
N ILE A 88 3.51 0.89 -1.32
CA ILE A 88 4.56 1.38 -2.21
C ILE A 88 5.78 1.84 -1.40
N ALA A 89 5.57 2.59 -0.32
CA ALA A 89 6.65 3.02 0.55
C ALA A 89 7.37 1.82 1.16
N ALA A 90 6.64 0.85 1.73
CA ALA A 90 7.20 -0.38 2.28
C ALA A 90 8.01 -1.17 1.23
N TYR A 91 7.52 -1.25 0.00
CA TYR A 91 8.26 -1.86 -1.11
C TYR A 91 9.57 -1.12 -1.41
N LEU A 92 9.53 0.21 -1.56
CA LEU A 92 10.72 1.02 -1.83
C LEU A 92 11.73 0.92 -0.68
N MET A 93 11.26 0.97 0.56
CA MET A 93 12.06 0.79 1.76
C MET A 93 12.75 -0.57 1.76
N LYS A 94 12.02 -1.66 1.51
CA LYS A 94 12.61 -3.01 1.47
C LYS A 94 13.60 -3.20 0.33
N ARG A 95 13.22 -2.77 -0.88
CA ARG A 95 14.03 -2.95 -2.10
C ARG A 95 15.31 -2.12 -2.09
N PHE A 96 15.23 -0.87 -1.63
CA PHE A 96 16.33 0.09 -1.71
C PHE A 96 16.95 0.44 -0.35
N ARG A 97 16.49 -0.20 0.74
CA ARG A 97 16.89 0.10 2.13
C ARG A 97 16.73 1.57 2.46
N TRP A 98 15.65 2.18 1.98
CA TRP A 98 15.33 3.58 2.25
C TRP A 98 14.61 3.72 3.59
N THR A 99 14.84 4.84 4.26
CA THR A 99 14.03 5.25 5.42
C THR A 99 12.59 5.52 5.00
N ALA A 100 11.64 5.43 5.93
CA ALA A 100 10.23 5.75 5.67
C ALA A 100 10.09 7.16 5.09
N LYS A 101 10.82 8.13 5.68
CA LYS A 101 10.86 9.52 5.21
C LYS A 101 11.29 9.63 3.75
N LYS A 102 12.39 8.96 3.37
CA LYS A 102 12.91 9.03 2.00
C LYS A 102 11.95 8.41 0.99
N ALA A 103 11.36 7.25 1.33
CA ALA A 103 10.39 6.60 0.46
C ALA A 103 9.14 7.47 0.24
N LEU A 104 8.59 8.07 1.30
CA LEU A 104 7.44 8.96 1.19
C LEU A 104 7.75 10.23 0.41
N GLN A 105 8.92 10.86 0.63
CA GLN A 105 9.35 12.02 -0.15
C GLN A 105 9.47 11.70 -1.64
N HIS A 106 10.04 10.55 -2.00
CA HIS A 106 10.11 10.09 -3.39
C HIS A 106 8.72 9.95 -4.01
N ILE A 107 7.79 9.34 -3.29
CA ILE A 107 6.41 9.18 -3.79
C ILE A 107 5.72 10.54 -3.92
N GLN A 108 5.90 11.45 -2.96
CA GLN A 108 5.30 12.80 -2.98
C GLN A 108 5.81 13.69 -4.11
N GLN A 109 7.06 13.50 -4.56
CA GLN A 109 7.57 14.18 -5.75
C GLN A 109 6.82 13.80 -7.03
N ILE A 110 6.29 12.57 -7.08
CA ILE A 110 5.56 12.02 -8.22
C ILE A 110 4.06 12.27 -8.07
N ARG A 111 3.55 12.14 -6.84
CA ARG A 111 2.16 12.29 -6.47
C ARG A 111 2.04 13.20 -5.23
N PRO A 112 1.95 14.53 -5.39
CA PRO A 112 1.97 15.47 -4.27
C PRO A 112 0.85 15.25 -3.23
N VAL A 113 -0.25 14.64 -3.64
CA VAL A 113 -1.39 14.27 -2.77
C VAL A 113 -1.15 13.00 -1.92
N ALA A 114 0.02 12.37 -2.04
CA ALA A 114 0.37 11.16 -1.30
C ALA A 114 0.61 11.49 0.19
N GLN A 115 -0.29 11.04 1.05
CA GLN A 115 -0.24 11.29 2.48
C GLN A 115 -0.88 10.11 3.23
N PRO A 116 -0.07 9.14 3.69
CA PRO A 116 -0.55 8.10 4.60
C PRO A 116 -1.08 8.71 5.90
N ASN A 117 -2.09 8.08 6.48
CA ASN A 117 -2.56 8.43 7.82
C ASN A 117 -1.48 8.15 8.89
N ASP A 118 -1.65 8.72 10.08
CA ASP A 118 -0.66 8.63 11.17
C ASP A 118 -0.36 7.19 11.60
N GLY A 119 -1.36 6.30 11.57
CA GLY A 119 -1.19 4.88 11.87
C GLY A 119 -0.26 4.19 10.86
N PHE A 120 -0.45 4.47 9.58
CA PHE A 120 0.42 3.98 8.52
C PHE A 120 1.84 4.55 8.60
N LEU A 121 1.99 5.83 8.97
CA LEU A 121 3.31 6.42 9.21
C LEU A 121 4.04 5.71 10.36
N GLN A 122 3.34 5.42 11.47
CA GLN A 122 3.90 4.69 12.60
C GLN A 122 4.26 3.25 12.21
N GLN A 123 3.42 2.57 11.43
CA GLN A 123 3.71 1.24 10.92
C GLN A 123 4.92 1.21 9.96
N LEU A 124 5.11 2.23 9.10
CA LEU A 124 6.33 2.35 8.30
C LEU A 124 7.58 2.53 9.18
N HIS A 125 7.47 3.32 10.26
CA HIS A 125 8.56 3.46 11.22
C HIS A 125 8.87 2.14 11.94
N ILE A 126 7.85 1.38 12.34
CA ILE A 126 8.02 0.02 12.89
C ILE A 126 8.74 -0.87 11.87
N PHE A 127 8.32 -0.84 10.61
CA PHE A 127 8.92 -1.64 9.53
C PHE A 127 10.39 -1.30 9.29
N GLU A 128 10.75 -0.01 9.33
CA GLU A 128 12.15 0.45 9.27
C GLU A 128 12.98 -0.12 10.44
N ASN A 129 12.47 -0.04 11.66
CA ASN A 129 13.15 -0.56 12.87
C ASN A 129 13.19 -2.09 12.93
N ALA A 130 12.25 -2.76 12.28
CA ALA A 130 12.22 -4.21 12.11
C ALA A 130 13.13 -4.70 10.97
N ASN A 131 14.13 -3.90 10.56
CA ASN A 131 15.06 -4.20 9.47
C ASN A 131 14.37 -4.51 8.13
N TYR A 132 13.22 -3.88 7.88
CA TYR A 132 12.42 -4.06 6.67
C TYR A 132 11.91 -5.51 6.51
N GLU A 133 11.81 -6.23 7.63
CA GLU A 133 11.18 -7.54 7.69
C GLU A 133 9.71 -7.39 8.06
N ALA A 134 8.88 -7.92 7.18
CA ALA A 134 7.44 -7.87 7.26
C ALA A 134 6.84 -9.17 7.82
N ASN A 135 7.69 -10.10 8.24
CA ASN A 135 7.26 -11.37 8.80
C ASN A 135 6.49 -11.09 10.11
N ILE A 136 5.25 -11.57 10.19
CA ILE A 136 4.39 -11.30 11.33
C ILE A 136 4.96 -11.83 12.65
N GLU A 137 5.62 -12.99 12.65
CA GLU A 137 6.28 -13.54 13.85
C GLU A 137 7.40 -12.64 14.36
N CYS A 138 8.14 -12.00 13.44
CA CYS A 138 9.16 -11.01 13.78
C CYS A 138 8.52 -9.71 14.31
N ILE A 139 7.51 -9.19 13.59
CA ILE A 139 6.84 -7.94 13.92
C ILE A 139 6.11 -8.03 15.26
N MET A 140 5.40 -9.12 15.54
CA MET A 140 4.69 -9.35 16.81
C MET A 140 5.60 -9.29 18.04
N ARG A 141 6.89 -9.61 17.87
CA ARG A 141 7.88 -9.56 18.95
C ARG A 141 8.47 -8.15 19.13
N HIS A 142 8.34 -7.27 18.15
CA HIS A 142 8.96 -5.95 18.15
C HIS A 142 8.29 -5.01 19.18
N PRO A 143 9.06 -4.37 20.09
CA PRO A 143 8.49 -3.52 21.15
C PRO A 143 7.64 -2.35 20.63
N LEU A 144 8.05 -1.73 19.52
CA LEU A 144 7.29 -0.64 18.91
C LEU A 144 5.93 -1.09 18.38
N TYR A 145 5.86 -2.30 17.81
CA TYR A 145 4.61 -2.86 17.31
C TYR A 145 3.64 -3.19 18.45
N LYS A 146 4.14 -3.80 19.53
CA LYS A 146 3.34 -4.05 20.75
C LYS A 146 2.78 -2.76 21.34
N ARG A 147 3.60 -1.71 21.42
CA ARG A 147 3.16 -0.39 21.91
C ARG A 147 2.08 0.20 21.02
N TRP A 148 2.26 0.13 19.72
CA TRP A 148 1.29 0.60 18.74
C TRP A 148 -0.05 -0.13 18.88
N LEU A 149 -0.04 -1.47 18.98
CA LEU A 149 -1.26 -2.25 19.21
C LEU A 149 -2.00 -1.80 20.48
N LEU A 150 -1.28 -1.62 21.59
CA LEU A 150 -1.89 -1.17 22.85
C LEU A 150 -2.53 0.23 22.73
N SER A 151 -1.88 1.16 22.04
CA SER A 151 -2.45 2.49 21.82
C SER A 151 -3.64 2.48 20.87
N SER A 152 -3.61 1.65 19.83
CA SER A 152 -4.67 1.56 18.84
C SER A 152 -5.93 0.90 19.41
N SER A 153 -5.80 -0.11 20.27
CA SER A 153 -6.95 -0.73 20.95
C SER A 153 -7.61 0.16 22.00
N SER A 154 -6.87 1.13 22.56
CA SER A 154 -7.39 2.07 23.57
C SER A 154 -8.16 3.23 22.95
N ALA A 155 -7.97 3.49 21.65
CA ALA A 155 -8.61 4.57 20.92
C ALA A 155 -10.05 4.23 20.47
N ASP A 156 -10.42 2.94 20.42
CA ASP A 156 -11.76 2.46 20.03
C ASP A 156 -12.78 2.45 21.20
N THR A 157 -12.36 2.82 22.42
CA THR A 157 -13.22 2.85 23.63
C THR A 157 -13.65 4.25 24.09
N GLY A 158 -13.54 5.26 23.23
CA GLY A 158 -13.86 6.67 23.52
C GLY A 158 -15.08 7.19 22.79
#